data_AF-A0A318VUQ0-F1
#
_entry.id   AF-A0A318VUQ0-F1
#
_cell.length_a   1.000
_cell.length_b   1.000
_cell.length_c   1.000
_cell.angle_alpha   90.00
_cell.angle_beta   90.00
_cell.angle_gamma   90.00
#
_symmetry.space_group_name_H-M   'P 1'
#
loop_
_entity.id
_entity.type
_entity.pdbx_description
1 polymer ?
#
loop_
_entity_poly.entity_id
_entity_poly.type
_entity_poly.pdbx_seq_one_letter_code
_entity_poly.pdbx_strand_id
1 'polypeptide(L)'
;MSSTSRLAGRRRFLFRLLPATALLAAAPAGADWWERGREALGSLTGGDNGSALSQDERIDALREALSIATRNATGELARHDGFWGNPEVRIPLPGLVQSTRDTLDRFGAAGPVDDLHERMNRAAEDAAPQARELFLDAIEDLTLDEAREIIRGPDDAATRHFETRMSDPLAARMEPVIDEALRESGAISAYNDLLAEVEDIPFVADIAFDPVDHVLGYAMSGLFDTLAKEEAALRADPVGRGTELLERVFGGGE
;
A
#
# COMPACT_ATOMS: atom_id res chain seq x y z
N MET A 1 48.06 26.75 -35.33
CA MET A 1 49.48 26.42 -35.05
C MET A 1 49.48 25.90 -33.61
N SER A 2 49.51 24.60 -33.32
CA SER A 2 50.51 23.56 -33.59
C SER A 2 49.81 22.18 -33.58
N SER A 3 49.88 21.26 -34.55
CA SER A 3 50.96 20.29 -34.91
C SER A 3 51.67 19.69 -33.67
N THR A 4 51.81 18.38 -33.38
CA THR A 4 51.81 17.10 -34.13
C THR A 4 51.95 15.96 -33.08
N SER A 5 51.34 14.78 -33.19
CA SER A 5 51.94 13.47 -33.59
C SER A 5 50.95 12.36 -33.14
N ARG A 6 50.41 11.46 -33.98
CA ARG A 6 50.91 10.25 -34.69
C ARG A 6 51.53 9.15 -33.81
N LEU A 7 50.85 7.99 -33.77
CA LEU A 7 51.32 6.58 -33.77
C LEU A 7 50.03 5.71 -33.80
N ALA A 8 49.57 5.06 -34.87
CA ALA A 8 50.12 4.03 -35.76
C ALA A 8 50.56 2.74 -35.03
N GLY A 9 49.77 1.66 -35.16
CA GLY A 9 50.15 0.31 -34.73
C GLY A 9 49.12 -0.78 -35.05
N ARG A 10 49.25 -1.40 -36.24
CA ARG A 10 48.43 -2.49 -36.81
C ARG A 10 48.63 -3.84 -36.10
N ARG A 11 47.66 -4.75 -36.29
CA ARG A 11 47.74 -6.21 -36.66
C ARG A 11 46.79 -7.06 -35.78
N ARG A 12 46.16 -8.17 -36.18
CA ARG A 12 45.83 -8.88 -37.43
C ARG A 12 45.00 -10.10 -36.97
N PHE A 13 43.94 -10.44 -37.71
CA PHE A 13 43.44 -11.80 -38.03
C PHE A 13 43.27 -12.91 -36.96
N LEU A 14 41.99 -13.24 -36.70
CA LEU A 14 41.32 -14.57 -36.78
C LEU A 14 42.17 -15.86 -36.65
N PHE A 15 41.84 -16.72 -35.68
CA PHE A 15 41.59 -18.17 -35.91
C PHE A 15 40.81 -18.82 -34.75
N ARG A 16 39.88 -19.72 -35.11
CA ARG A 16 38.97 -20.55 -34.28
C ARG A 16 39.71 -21.55 -33.37
N LEU A 17 39.11 -21.89 -32.22
CA LEU A 17 39.04 -23.26 -31.64
C LEU A 17 38.09 -23.32 -30.41
N LEU A 18 36.91 -23.93 -30.60
CA LEU A 18 36.11 -24.65 -29.58
C LEU A 18 36.59 -26.13 -29.61
N PRO A 19 36.26 -27.04 -28.64
CA PRO A 19 35.47 -26.91 -27.41
C PRO A 19 36.11 -27.60 -26.16
N ALA A 20 35.65 -27.28 -24.95
CA ALA A 20 35.77 -28.18 -23.79
C ALA A 20 34.60 -27.94 -22.84
N THR A 21 33.63 -28.84 -22.95
CA THR A 21 32.45 -29.00 -22.12
C THR A 21 32.87 -29.42 -20.70
N ALA A 22 32.63 -28.56 -19.71
CA ALA A 22 32.54 -28.94 -18.31
C ALA A 22 31.06 -28.83 -17.90
N LEU A 23 30.36 -29.96 -17.93
CA LEU A 23 29.04 -30.10 -17.30
C LEU A 23 29.28 -30.08 -15.78
N LEU A 24 29.00 -28.95 -15.14
CA LEU A 24 28.92 -28.87 -13.68
C LEU A 24 27.54 -29.43 -13.28
N ALA A 25 27.51 -30.66 -12.79
CA ALA A 25 26.31 -31.25 -12.21
C ALA A 25 26.04 -30.57 -10.85
N ALA A 26 25.04 -29.69 -10.80
CA ALA A 26 24.51 -29.17 -9.55
C ALA A 26 23.74 -30.30 -8.85
N ALA A 27 24.22 -30.74 -7.69
CA ALA A 27 23.47 -31.64 -6.81
C ALA A 27 22.30 -30.86 -6.17
N PRO A 28 21.10 -31.44 -6.04
CA PRO A 28 19.98 -30.80 -5.36
C PRO A 28 20.21 -30.87 -3.84
N ALA A 29 20.72 -29.78 -3.26
CA ALA A 29 20.86 -29.61 -1.80
C ALA A 29 19.52 -29.30 -1.08
N GLY A 30 18.38 -29.72 -1.66
CA GLY A 30 17.03 -29.35 -1.21
C GLY A 30 16.31 -30.39 -0.34
N ALA A 31 16.87 -31.59 -0.16
CA ALA A 31 16.19 -32.68 0.57
C ALA A 31 16.72 -32.90 2.00
N ASP A 32 17.87 -32.31 2.35
CA ASP A 32 18.66 -32.70 3.52
C ASP A 32 18.38 -31.86 4.77
N TRP A 33 17.65 -30.75 4.63
CA TRP A 33 17.24 -29.87 5.74
C TRP A 33 15.98 -30.38 6.45
N TRP A 34 15.12 -31.12 5.75
CA TRP A 34 13.86 -31.65 6.30
C TRP A 34 14.08 -32.82 7.28
N GLU A 35 15.09 -33.66 7.03
CA GLU A 35 15.50 -34.74 7.95
C GLU A 35 16.04 -34.16 9.26
N ARG A 36 16.90 -33.12 9.17
CA ARG A 36 17.44 -32.40 10.33
C ARG A 36 16.37 -31.63 11.09
N GLY A 37 15.37 -31.11 10.39
CA GLY A 37 14.21 -30.44 11.01
C GLY A 37 13.34 -31.38 11.85
N ARG A 38 13.20 -32.65 11.45
CA ARG A 38 12.47 -33.65 12.25
C ARG A 38 13.23 -34.12 13.47
N GLU A 39 14.55 -34.28 13.35
CA GLU A 39 15.42 -34.69 14.46
C GLU A 39 15.55 -33.57 15.50
N ALA A 40 15.62 -32.31 15.07
CA ALA A 40 15.51 -31.13 15.93
C ALA A 40 14.14 -31.04 16.62
N LEU A 41 13.04 -31.27 15.90
CA LEU A 41 11.68 -31.28 16.47
C LEU A 41 11.48 -32.40 17.51
N GLY A 42 12.12 -33.56 17.32
CA GLY A 42 12.14 -34.64 18.31
C GLY A 42 12.83 -34.23 19.62
N SER A 43 13.88 -33.40 19.54
CA SER A 43 14.60 -32.86 20.70
C SER A 43 13.83 -31.75 21.45
N LEU A 44 12.85 -31.10 20.82
CA LEU A 44 12.06 -30.00 21.41
C LEU A 44 10.82 -30.49 22.18
N THR A 45 10.46 -31.77 22.04
CA THR A 45 9.35 -32.36 22.82
C THR A 45 9.79 -32.91 24.18
N GLY A 46 11.10 -32.82 24.48
CA GLY A 46 11.73 -33.26 25.72
C GLY A 46 12.07 -32.11 26.67
N GLY A 47 11.05 -31.44 27.21
CA GLY A 47 11.08 -30.71 28.48
C GLY A 47 12.07 -29.55 28.66
N ASP A 48 11.58 -28.33 28.51
CA ASP A 48 11.96 -27.22 29.39
C ASP A 48 10.78 -26.22 29.55
N ASN A 49 10.47 -25.87 30.80
CA ASN A 49 9.38 -24.97 31.18
C ASN A 49 9.94 -23.54 31.31
N GLY A 50 10.22 -22.90 30.17
CA GLY A 50 10.58 -21.48 30.10
C GLY A 50 10.37 -20.91 28.70
N SER A 51 9.52 -19.88 28.58
CA SER A 51 9.35 -19.03 27.37
C SER A 51 8.35 -19.47 26.29
N ALA A 52 7.29 -20.22 26.60
CA ALA A 52 6.11 -20.18 25.75
C ALA A 52 5.34 -18.88 26.06
N LEU A 53 5.48 -17.87 25.20
CA LEU A 53 4.68 -16.65 25.26
C LEU A 53 3.20 -17.01 25.44
N SER A 54 2.52 -16.34 26.35
CA SER A 54 1.10 -16.56 26.56
C SER A 54 0.34 -16.21 25.27
N GLN A 55 -0.80 -16.88 25.08
CA GLN A 55 -1.66 -16.57 23.94
C GLN A 55 -2.12 -15.11 23.95
N ASP A 56 -2.32 -14.55 25.14
CA ASP A 56 -2.76 -13.17 25.35
C ASP A 56 -1.66 -12.17 24.93
N GLU A 57 -0.39 -12.42 25.28
CA GLU A 57 0.74 -11.58 24.85
C GLU A 57 0.87 -11.49 23.32
N ARG A 58 0.58 -12.58 22.59
CA ARG A 58 0.61 -12.57 21.12
C ARG A 58 -0.52 -11.76 20.51
N ILE A 59 -1.68 -11.74 21.16
CA ILE A 59 -2.85 -10.98 20.70
C ILE A 59 -2.64 -9.49 20.98
N ASP A 60 -2.09 -9.14 22.14
CA ASP A 60 -1.74 -7.76 22.46
C ASP A 60 -0.64 -7.23 21.53
N ALA A 61 0.35 -8.06 21.20
CA ALA A 61 1.34 -7.73 20.18
C ALA A 61 0.70 -7.51 18.81
N LEU A 62 -0.24 -8.36 18.37
CA LEU A 62 -0.96 -8.14 17.12
C LEU A 62 -1.69 -6.79 17.12
N ARG A 63 -2.45 -6.47 18.18
CA ARG A 63 -3.17 -5.19 18.28
C ARG A 63 -2.23 -3.99 18.25
N GLU A 64 -1.09 -4.09 18.94
CA GLU A 64 -0.07 -3.05 18.93
C GLU A 64 0.52 -2.85 17.53
N ALA A 65 0.89 -3.94 16.84
CA ALA A 65 1.37 -3.89 15.46
C ALA A 65 0.36 -3.21 14.53
N LEU A 66 -0.91 -3.61 14.61
CA LEU A 66 -1.98 -3.03 13.79
C LEU A 66 -2.19 -1.56 14.13
N SER A 67 -2.13 -1.18 15.41
CA SER A 67 -2.27 0.21 15.83
C SER A 67 -1.14 1.08 15.27
N ILE A 68 0.09 0.57 15.24
CA ILE A 68 1.24 1.24 14.61
C ILE A 68 1.02 1.35 13.10
N ALA A 69 0.66 0.26 12.43
CA ALA A 69 0.39 0.23 11.00
C ALA A 69 -0.70 1.24 10.61
N THR A 70 -1.81 1.29 11.33
CA THR A 70 -2.89 2.26 11.13
C THR A 70 -2.41 3.69 11.30
N ARG A 71 -1.64 3.99 12.36
CA ARG A 71 -1.10 5.34 12.59
C ARG A 71 -0.13 5.76 11.48
N ASN A 72 0.70 4.84 11.00
CA ASN A 72 1.63 5.10 9.91
C ASN A 72 0.89 5.32 8.59
N ALA A 73 -0.01 4.41 8.22
CA ALA A 73 -0.77 4.48 6.97
C ALA A 73 -1.62 5.75 6.88
N THR A 74 -2.41 6.04 7.92
CA THR A 74 -3.22 7.28 7.97
C THR A 74 -2.33 8.52 8.03
N GLY A 75 -1.21 8.46 8.74
CA GLY A 75 -0.24 9.56 8.81
C GLY A 75 0.54 9.79 7.53
N GLU A 76 0.72 8.78 6.68
CA GLU A 76 1.29 8.90 5.34
C GLU A 76 0.30 9.56 4.39
N LEU A 77 -0.93 9.03 4.34
CA LEU A 77 -1.99 9.52 3.47
C LEU A 77 -2.49 10.92 3.83
N ALA A 78 -2.42 11.31 5.10
CA ALA A 78 -2.80 12.64 5.57
C ALA A 78 -1.78 13.74 5.27
N ARG A 79 -0.59 13.39 4.76
CA ARG A 79 0.40 14.40 4.40
C ARG A 79 -0.05 15.11 3.12
N HIS A 80 0.40 16.35 2.96
CA HIS A 80 0.36 17.00 1.66
C HIS A 80 1.04 16.08 0.64
N ASP A 81 0.34 15.79 -0.45
CA ASP A 81 0.74 14.84 -1.50
C ASP A 81 0.74 13.36 -1.07
N GLY A 82 0.08 13.02 0.05
CA GLY A 82 -0.13 11.64 0.49
C GLY A 82 -0.99 10.84 -0.50
N PHE A 83 -2.05 11.46 -1.04
CA PHE A 83 -2.82 10.92 -2.16
C PHE A 83 -2.32 11.51 -3.49
N TRP A 84 -2.21 12.83 -3.59
CA TRP A 84 -1.88 13.47 -4.87
C TRP A 84 -0.48 13.09 -5.36
N GLY A 85 0.51 12.96 -4.48
CA GLY A 85 1.89 12.62 -4.86
C GLY A 85 2.13 11.14 -5.09
N ASN A 86 1.24 10.27 -4.62
CA ASN A 86 1.45 8.82 -4.62
C ASN A 86 0.61 8.13 -5.71
N PRO A 87 1.21 7.70 -6.84
CA PRO A 87 0.47 7.09 -7.95
C PRO A 87 -0.26 5.79 -7.60
N GLU A 88 0.12 5.11 -6.51
CA GLU A 88 -0.49 3.84 -6.11
C GLU A 88 -1.84 4.03 -5.42
N VAL A 89 -2.07 5.20 -4.82
CA VAL A 89 -3.30 5.51 -4.07
C VAL A 89 -3.99 6.78 -4.57
N ARG A 90 -3.37 7.53 -5.49
CA ARG A 90 -3.94 8.73 -6.10
C ARG A 90 -5.32 8.41 -6.65
N ILE A 91 -6.31 9.19 -6.21
CA ILE A 91 -7.68 9.08 -6.67
C ILE A 91 -7.69 9.52 -8.14
N PRO A 92 -8.04 8.64 -9.09
CA PRO A 92 -8.08 8.98 -10.50
C PRO A 92 -9.33 9.79 -10.81
N LEU A 93 -9.31 10.52 -11.94
CA LEU A 93 -10.54 11.04 -12.52
C LEU A 93 -11.46 9.89 -12.96
N PRO A 94 -12.79 10.02 -12.80
CA PRO A 94 -13.74 9.09 -13.40
C PRO A 94 -13.54 9.00 -14.92
N GLY A 95 -13.73 7.81 -15.50
CA GLY A 95 -13.31 7.53 -16.89
C GLY A 95 -13.81 8.53 -17.93
N LEU A 96 -15.03 9.06 -17.77
CA LEU A 96 -15.57 10.06 -18.69
C LEU A 96 -14.96 11.45 -18.45
N VAL A 97 -14.78 11.85 -17.19
CA VAL A 97 -14.09 13.10 -16.82
C VAL A 97 -12.63 13.09 -17.32
N GLN A 98 -11.95 11.95 -17.20
CA GLN A 98 -10.59 11.75 -17.76
C GLN A 98 -10.59 11.90 -19.29
N SER A 99 -11.58 11.33 -19.99
CA SER A 99 -11.68 11.47 -21.45
C SER A 99 -11.94 12.92 -21.88
N THR A 100 -12.73 13.65 -21.11
CA THR A 100 -12.98 15.09 -21.30
C THR A 100 -11.70 15.89 -21.08
N ARG A 101 -10.96 15.61 -20.00
CA ARG A 101 -9.63 16.20 -19.74
C ARG A 101 -8.70 16.01 -20.94
N ASP A 102 -8.53 14.79 -21.42
CA ASP A 102 -7.63 14.46 -22.55
C ASP A 102 -8.01 15.19 -23.84
N THR A 103 -9.30 15.52 -24.00
CA THR A 103 -9.79 16.28 -25.15
C THR A 103 -9.50 17.77 -24.98
N LEU A 104 -9.78 18.33 -23.80
CA LEU A 104 -9.53 19.74 -23.47
C LEU A 104 -8.02 20.06 -23.46
N ASP A 105 -7.18 19.13 -23.03
CA ASP A 105 -5.72 19.28 -22.99
C ASP A 105 -5.13 19.56 -24.37
N ARG A 106 -5.69 18.96 -25.43
CA ARG A 106 -5.26 19.20 -26.83
C ARG A 106 -5.40 20.66 -27.26
N PHE A 107 -6.24 21.41 -26.57
CA PHE A 107 -6.49 22.83 -26.81
C PHE A 107 -5.93 23.73 -25.69
N GLY A 108 -5.21 23.16 -24.72
CA GLY A 108 -4.66 23.89 -23.56
C GLY A 108 -5.73 24.29 -22.54
N ALA A 109 -6.87 23.59 -22.49
CA ALA A 109 -8.03 23.93 -21.68
C ALA A 109 -8.33 22.90 -20.56
N ALA A 110 -7.39 22.01 -20.22
CA ALA A 110 -7.59 20.99 -19.19
C ALA A 110 -7.58 21.53 -17.74
N GLY A 111 -7.17 22.80 -17.54
CA GLY A 111 -6.97 23.40 -16.23
C GLY A 111 -8.11 23.21 -15.22
N PRO A 112 -9.39 23.43 -15.57
CA PRO A 112 -10.51 23.19 -14.65
C PRO A 112 -10.62 21.73 -14.21
N VAL A 113 -10.34 20.78 -15.10
CA VAL A 113 -10.40 19.35 -14.79
C VAL A 113 -9.19 18.90 -13.95
N ASP A 114 -8.01 19.46 -14.22
CA ASP A 114 -6.82 19.25 -13.40
C ASP A 114 -6.99 19.79 -11.97
N ASP A 115 -7.60 20.98 -11.81
CA ASP A 115 -7.92 21.58 -10.51
C ASP A 115 -8.93 20.72 -9.72
N LEU A 116 -9.99 20.23 -10.37
CA LEU A 116 -10.91 19.28 -9.76
C LEU A 116 -10.17 18.00 -9.30
N HIS A 117 -9.29 17.46 -10.16
CA HIS A 117 -8.53 16.25 -9.85
C HIS A 117 -7.66 16.42 -8.60
N GLU A 118 -6.94 17.54 -8.51
CA GLU A 118 -6.10 17.84 -7.35
C GLU A 118 -6.96 18.01 -6.09
N ARG A 119 -8.05 18.79 -6.15
CA ARG A 119 -8.91 19.05 -4.98
C ARG A 119 -9.56 17.77 -4.42
N MET A 120 -9.97 16.83 -5.27
CA MET A 120 -10.47 15.53 -4.81
C MET A 120 -9.41 14.76 -4.02
N ASN A 121 -8.15 14.82 -4.44
CA ASN A 121 -7.05 14.18 -3.71
C ASN A 121 -6.73 14.92 -2.41
N ARG A 122 -6.79 16.27 -2.40
CA ARG A 122 -6.65 17.06 -1.16
C ARG A 122 -7.74 16.72 -0.15
N ALA A 123 -8.99 16.58 -0.59
CA ALA A 123 -10.09 16.16 0.27
C ALA A 123 -9.81 14.80 0.94
N ALA A 124 -9.23 13.85 0.21
CA ALA A 124 -8.85 12.56 0.77
C ALA A 124 -7.69 12.66 1.77
N GLU A 125 -6.70 13.51 1.50
CA GLU A 125 -5.61 13.83 2.45
C GLU A 125 -6.17 14.43 3.75
N ASP A 126 -7.10 15.38 3.65
CA ASP A 126 -7.71 16.07 4.79
C ASP A 126 -8.64 15.16 5.63
N ALA A 127 -9.23 14.14 5.01
CA ALA A 127 -10.12 13.16 5.66
C ALA A 127 -9.38 11.95 6.25
N ALA A 128 -8.14 11.67 5.83
CA ALA A 128 -7.38 10.51 6.29
C ALA A 128 -7.15 10.46 7.82
N PRO A 129 -6.90 11.57 8.55
CA PRO A 129 -6.74 11.54 10.00
C PRO A 129 -7.94 11.02 10.78
N GLN A 130 -9.16 11.22 10.27
CA GLN A 130 -10.43 10.86 10.90
C GLN A 130 -10.69 9.36 10.79
N ALA A 131 -10.21 8.74 9.70
CA ALA A 131 -10.24 7.28 9.55
C ALA A 131 -9.42 6.59 10.65
N ARG A 132 -8.34 7.21 11.13
CA ARG A 132 -7.44 6.64 12.13
C ARG A 132 -8.16 6.18 13.38
N GLU A 133 -9.00 7.03 13.97
CA GLU A 133 -9.71 6.70 15.23
C GLU A 133 -10.68 5.53 15.01
N LEU A 134 -11.38 5.51 13.87
CA LEU A 134 -12.29 4.43 13.52
C LEU A 134 -11.60 3.07 13.37
N PHE A 135 -10.37 3.05 12.84
CA PHE A 135 -9.57 1.82 12.77
C PHE A 135 -9.00 1.42 14.12
N LEU A 136 -8.55 2.36 14.94
CA LEU A 136 -8.05 2.07 16.28
C LEU A 136 -9.14 1.45 17.16
N ASP A 137 -10.36 2.00 17.13
CA ASP A 137 -11.52 1.43 17.82
C ASP A 137 -11.78 -0.02 17.36
N ALA A 138 -11.68 -0.27 16.06
CA ALA A 138 -11.89 -1.62 15.51
C ALA A 138 -10.78 -2.62 15.88
N ILE A 139 -9.54 -2.15 16.04
CA ILE A 139 -8.43 -2.97 16.54
C ILE A 139 -8.65 -3.35 18.00
N GLU A 140 -9.17 -2.42 18.81
CA GLU A 140 -9.52 -2.69 20.21
C GLU A 140 -10.64 -3.74 20.31
N ASP A 141 -11.63 -3.68 19.40
CA ASP A 141 -12.76 -4.61 19.35
C ASP A 141 -12.43 -6.00 18.76
N LEU A 142 -11.21 -6.24 18.26
CA LEU A 142 -10.80 -7.55 17.72
C LEU A 142 -11.00 -8.66 18.76
N THR A 143 -11.77 -9.68 18.41
CA THR A 143 -11.97 -10.83 19.28
C THR A 143 -10.76 -11.76 19.29
N LEU A 144 -10.66 -12.61 20.32
CA LEU A 144 -9.57 -13.58 20.42
C LEU A 144 -9.55 -14.57 19.25
N ASP A 145 -10.72 -14.93 18.72
CA ASP A 145 -10.82 -15.86 17.59
C ASP A 145 -10.37 -15.21 16.28
N GLU A 146 -10.80 -13.97 16.02
CA GLU A 146 -10.35 -13.19 14.86
C GLU A 146 -8.84 -12.97 14.91
N ALA A 147 -8.29 -12.58 16.06
CA ALA A 147 -6.84 -12.42 16.24
C ALA A 147 -6.07 -13.72 15.97
N ARG A 148 -6.59 -14.88 16.38
CA ARG A 148 -5.98 -16.20 16.10
C ARG A 148 -5.99 -16.55 14.62
N GLU A 149 -7.05 -16.18 13.90
CA GLU A 149 -7.15 -16.38 12.45
C GLU A 149 -6.14 -15.50 11.72
N ILE A 150 -6.02 -14.22 12.12
CA ILE A 150 -5.05 -13.27 11.57
C ILE A 150 -3.61 -13.76 11.76
N ILE A 151 -3.26 -14.25 12.95
CA ILE A 151 -1.90 -14.75 13.25
C ILE A 151 -1.52 -15.97 12.40
N ARG A 152 -2.49 -16.83 12.05
CA ARG A 152 -2.25 -18.05 11.25
C ARG A 152 -2.40 -17.83 9.74
N GLY A 153 -2.89 -16.66 9.34
CA GLY A 153 -3.16 -16.33 7.96
C GLY A 153 -1.90 -15.89 7.19
N PRO A 154 -2.06 -15.58 5.89
CA PRO A 154 -1.00 -15.01 5.06
C PRO A 154 -0.56 -13.60 5.52
N ASP A 155 0.43 -13.03 4.83
CA ASP A 155 1.05 -11.75 5.18
C ASP A 155 0.12 -10.51 5.04
N ASP A 156 -1.09 -10.67 4.54
CA ASP A 156 -2.14 -9.64 4.44
C ASP A 156 -3.40 -10.00 5.27
N ALA A 157 -3.30 -11.00 6.16
CA ALA A 157 -4.45 -11.56 6.85
C ALA A 157 -5.20 -10.55 7.73
N ALA A 158 -4.49 -9.62 8.39
CA ALA A 158 -5.17 -8.60 9.18
C ALA A 158 -5.88 -7.63 8.25
N THR A 159 -5.19 -7.10 7.23
CA THR A 159 -5.80 -6.15 6.30
C THR A 159 -7.05 -6.73 5.63
N ARG A 160 -7.00 -7.97 5.14
CA ARG A 160 -8.19 -8.66 4.60
C ARG A 160 -9.33 -8.80 5.60
N HIS A 161 -8.99 -9.06 6.86
CA HIS A 161 -9.98 -9.15 7.93
C HIS A 161 -10.65 -7.78 8.16
N PHE A 162 -9.85 -6.72 8.24
CA PHE A 162 -10.34 -5.34 8.34
C PHE A 162 -11.18 -4.96 7.13
N GLU A 163 -10.71 -5.18 5.90
CA GLU A 163 -11.49 -4.92 4.69
C GLU A 163 -12.85 -5.61 4.75
N THR A 164 -12.89 -6.90 5.10
CA THR A 164 -14.15 -7.67 5.13
C THR A 164 -15.12 -7.19 6.22
N ARG A 165 -14.61 -6.81 7.40
CA ARG A 165 -15.43 -6.50 8.57
C ARG A 165 -15.75 -5.02 8.71
N MET A 166 -14.86 -4.16 8.22
CA MET A 166 -14.89 -2.72 8.44
C MET A 166 -15.31 -1.92 7.23
N SER A 167 -15.27 -2.44 6.00
CA SER A 167 -15.60 -1.62 4.82
C SER A 167 -16.95 -0.91 4.94
N ASP A 168 -18.04 -1.64 5.20
CA ASP A 168 -19.38 -1.04 5.33
C ASP A 168 -19.50 -0.03 6.49
N PRO A 169 -19.15 -0.39 7.76
CA PRO A 169 -19.28 0.56 8.87
C PRO A 169 -18.31 1.74 8.77
N LEU A 170 -17.12 1.54 8.18
CA LEU A 170 -16.18 2.60 7.91
C LEU A 170 -16.72 3.55 6.84
N ALA A 171 -17.23 3.02 5.72
CA ALA A 171 -17.83 3.81 4.65
C ALA A 171 -18.94 4.71 5.21
N ALA A 172 -19.87 4.13 5.98
CA ALA A 172 -20.98 4.88 6.57
C ALA A 172 -20.54 6.00 7.53
N ARG A 173 -19.41 5.85 8.22
CA ARG A 173 -18.86 6.88 9.12
C ARG A 173 -17.98 7.90 8.39
N MET A 174 -17.31 7.48 7.33
CA MET A 174 -16.40 8.31 6.55
C MET A 174 -17.11 9.13 5.48
N GLU A 175 -18.24 8.69 4.97
CA GLU A 175 -19.05 9.43 3.98
C GLU A 175 -19.28 10.90 4.37
N PRO A 176 -19.81 11.24 5.57
CA PRO A 176 -19.97 12.65 5.96
C PRO A 176 -18.64 13.40 6.15
N VAL A 177 -17.55 12.69 6.46
CA VAL A 177 -16.21 13.30 6.59
C VAL A 177 -15.65 13.66 5.22
N ILE A 178 -15.78 12.76 4.25
CA ILE A 178 -15.35 12.98 2.86
C ILE A 178 -16.17 14.07 2.21
N ASP A 179 -17.49 14.08 2.42
CA ASP A 179 -18.38 15.12 1.92
C ASP A 179 -17.98 16.52 2.44
N GLU A 180 -17.65 16.65 3.73
CA GLU A 180 -17.16 17.91 4.27
C GLU A 180 -15.78 18.28 3.70
N ALA A 181 -14.83 17.35 3.64
CA ALA A 181 -13.50 17.61 3.09
C ALA A 181 -13.54 18.02 1.61
N LEU A 182 -14.47 17.46 0.83
CA LEU A 182 -14.71 17.86 -0.56
C LEU A 182 -15.27 19.28 -0.68
N ARG A 183 -16.07 19.73 0.30
CA ARG A 183 -16.53 21.12 0.35
C ARG A 183 -15.42 22.06 0.76
N GLU A 184 -14.66 21.72 1.80
CA GLU A 184 -13.57 22.55 2.33
C GLU A 184 -12.42 22.72 1.31
N SER A 185 -12.05 21.66 0.61
CA SER A 185 -11.08 21.71 -0.51
C SER A 185 -11.62 22.46 -1.73
N GLY A 186 -12.93 22.74 -1.77
CA GLY A 186 -13.60 23.36 -2.92
C GLY A 186 -13.77 22.43 -4.11
N ALA A 187 -13.59 21.11 -3.97
CA ALA A 187 -13.80 20.13 -5.03
C ALA A 187 -15.25 20.14 -5.53
N ILE A 188 -16.24 20.27 -4.62
CA ILE A 188 -17.66 20.35 -4.99
C ILE A 188 -17.95 21.58 -5.86
N SER A 189 -17.35 22.74 -5.53
CA SER A 189 -17.51 23.95 -6.34
C SER A 189 -16.87 23.78 -7.71
N ALA A 190 -15.62 23.30 -7.77
CA ALA A 190 -14.91 23.08 -9.02
C ALA A 190 -15.64 22.08 -9.93
N TYR A 191 -16.24 21.05 -9.35
CA TYR A 191 -17.05 20.08 -10.08
C TYR A 191 -18.31 20.69 -10.68
N ASN A 192 -19.06 21.48 -9.89
CA ASN A 192 -20.26 22.16 -10.38
C ASN A 192 -19.93 23.18 -11.49
N ASP A 193 -18.83 23.93 -11.34
CA ASP A 193 -18.36 24.88 -12.34
C ASP A 193 -17.99 24.14 -13.65
N LEU A 194 -17.30 23.00 -13.54
CA LEU A 194 -16.98 22.14 -14.69
C LEU A 194 -18.24 21.62 -15.39
N LEU A 195 -19.25 21.17 -14.64
CA LEU A 195 -20.53 20.72 -15.22
C LEU A 195 -21.21 21.84 -16.02
N ALA A 196 -21.26 23.05 -15.47
CA ALA A 196 -21.86 24.19 -16.14
C ALA A 196 -21.10 24.58 -17.43
N GLU A 197 -19.78 24.51 -17.41
CA GLU A 197 -18.96 24.84 -18.59
C GLU A 197 -19.13 23.84 -19.73
N VAL A 198 -19.29 22.55 -19.42
CA VAL A 198 -19.45 21.52 -20.46
C VAL A 198 -20.88 21.37 -20.97
N GLU A 199 -21.90 21.77 -20.20
CA GLU A 199 -23.31 21.71 -20.61
C GLU A 199 -23.58 22.55 -21.88
N ASP A 200 -22.87 23.66 -22.04
CA ASP A 200 -22.97 24.55 -23.20
C ASP A 200 -22.28 24.02 -24.47
N ILE A 201 -21.53 22.91 -24.37
CA ILE A 201 -20.75 22.37 -25.48
C ILE A 201 -21.54 21.24 -26.18
N PRO A 202 -21.99 21.44 -27.43
CA PRO A 202 -22.69 20.39 -28.16
C PRO A 202 -21.79 19.17 -28.38
N PHE A 203 -22.37 17.97 -28.29
CA PHE A 203 -21.71 16.67 -28.45
C PHE A 203 -20.77 16.23 -27.32
N VAL A 204 -20.67 16.97 -26.21
CA VAL A 204 -19.99 16.48 -25.00
C VAL A 204 -20.87 15.45 -24.28
N ALA A 205 -20.25 14.37 -23.82
CA ALA A 205 -20.92 13.33 -23.06
C ALA A 205 -21.21 13.81 -21.62
N ASP A 206 -22.27 13.28 -21.01
CA ASP A 206 -22.65 13.60 -19.63
C ASP A 206 -21.60 13.09 -18.65
N ILE A 207 -20.75 13.99 -18.16
CA ILE A 207 -19.63 13.69 -17.25
C ILE A 207 -20.08 13.58 -15.79
N ALA A 208 -21.38 13.63 -15.50
CA ALA A 208 -21.89 13.62 -14.13
C ALA A 208 -21.49 12.33 -13.38
N PHE A 209 -20.97 12.50 -12.18
CA PHE A 209 -20.68 11.47 -11.20
C PHE A 209 -20.98 11.99 -9.78
N ASP A 210 -20.89 11.12 -8.79
CA ASP A 210 -20.96 11.50 -7.37
C ASP A 210 -19.54 11.67 -6.82
N PRO A 211 -19.09 12.90 -6.52
CA PRO A 211 -17.74 13.12 -5.97
C PRO A 211 -17.53 12.48 -4.61
N VAL A 212 -18.57 12.38 -3.78
CA VAL A 212 -18.49 11.82 -2.43
C VAL A 212 -18.24 10.32 -2.52
N ASP A 213 -19.11 9.61 -3.25
CA ASP A 213 -18.97 8.15 -3.43
C ASP A 213 -17.65 7.79 -4.11
N HIS A 214 -17.27 8.54 -5.15
CA HIS A 214 -16.02 8.31 -5.88
C HIS A 214 -14.80 8.49 -4.98
N VAL A 215 -14.69 9.62 -4.28
CA VAL A 215 -13.54 9.87 -3.39
C VAL A 215 -13.54 8.93 -2.20
N LEU A 216 -14.70 8.62 -1.61
CA LEU A 216 -14.81 7.67 -0.50
C LEU A 216 -14.28 6.29 -0.88
N GLY A 217 -14.72 5.73 -2.03
CA GLY A 217 -14.29 4.41 -2.48
C GLY A 217 -12.78 4.31 -2.70
N TYR A 218 -12.18 5.29 -3.38
CA TYR A 218 -10.74 5.31 -3.61
C TYR A 218 -9.93 5.63 -2.35
N ALA A 219 -10.42 6.52 -1.48
CA ALA A 219 -9.74 6.82 -0.21
C ALA A 219 -9.69 5.59 0.70
N MET A 220 -10.80 4.84 0.77
CA MET A 220 -10.84 3.56 1.51
C MET A 220 -9.90 2.52 0.90
N SER A 221 -9.94 2.33 -0.43
CA SER A 221 -9.02 1.40 -1.12
C SER A 221 -7.57 1.77 -0.85
N GLY A 222 -7.20 3.04 -1.03
CA GLY A 222 -5.84 3.52 -0.80
C GLY A 222 -5.39 3.36 0.66
N LEU A 223 -6.31 3.53 1.61
CA LEU A 223 -6.02 3.29 3.03
C LEU A 223 -5.76 1.81 3.33
N PHE A 224 -6.58 0.90 2.81
CA PHE A 224 -6.34 -0.54 2.98
C PHE A 224 -5.05 -1.00 2.27
N ASP A 225 -4.79 -0.51 1.05
CA ASP A 225 -3.54 -0.81 0.33
C ASP A 225 -2.31 -0.33 1.09
N THR A 226 -2.38 0.84 1.72
CA THR A 226 -1.29 1.39 2.54
C THR A 226 -1.14 0.59 3.85
N LEU A 227 -2.25 0.20 4.47
CA LEU A 227 -2.25 -0.64 5.66
C LEU A 227 -1.63 -2.02 5.39
N ALA A 228 -1.95 -2.65 4.25
CA ALA A 228 -1.33 -3.92 3.84
C ALA A 228 0.18 -3.82 3.70
N LYS A 229 0.68 -2.70 3.16
CA LYS A 229 2.14 -2.45 3.04
C LYS A 229 2.80 -2.29 4.40
N GLU A 230 2.18 -1.54 5.31
CA GLU A 230 2.67 -1.40 6.69
C GLU A 230 2.63 -2.73 7.44
N GLU A 231 1.57 -3.52 7.30
CA GLU A 231 1.42 -4.85 7.89
C GLU A 231 2.52 -5.80 7.38
N ALA A 232 2.73 -5.86 6.06
CA ALA A 232 3.78 -6.67 5.46
C ALA A 232 5.18 -6.23 5.91
N ALA A 233 5.42 -4.93 6.03
CA ALA A 233 6.68 -4.39 6.51
C ALA A 233 6.96 -4.76 7.98
N LEU A 234 5.94 -4.71 8.84
CA LEU A 234 6.05 -5.15 10.24
C LEU A 234 6.30 -6.66 10.35
N ARG A 235 5.72 -7.49 9.47
CA ARG A 235 6.03 -8.93 9.42
C ARG A 235 7.46 -9.22 8.98
N ALA A 236 7.99 -8.43 8.04
CA ALA A 236 9.34 -8.62 7.51
C ALA A 236 10.44 -8.18 8.50
N ASP A 237 10.20 -7.12 9.29
CA ASP A 237 11.14 -6.61 10.29
C ASP A 237 10.41 -6.16 11.58
N PRO A 238 10.00 -7.11 12.46
CA PRO A 238 9.26 -6.79 13.68
C PRO A 238 10.11 -6.04 14.71
N VAL A 239 11.43 -6.24 14.68
CA VAL A 239 12.38 -5.73 15.68
C VAL A 239 12.85 -4.31 15.35
N GLY A 240 13.09 -4.01 14.07
CA GLY A 240 13.53 -2.70 13.61
C GLY A 240 12.43 -1.63 13.54
N ARG A 241 11.15 -2.04 13.60
CA ARG A 241 10.00 -1.14 13.43
C ARG A 241 8.93 -1.23 14.52
N GLY A 242 9.12 -2.09 15.52
CA GLY A 242 8.13 -2.38 16.55
C GLY A 242 8.50 -1.89 17.95
N THR A 243 7.68 -2.28 18.92
CA THR A 243 7.90 -2.08 20.36
C THR A 243 8.60 -3.30 20.96
N GLU A 244 9.08 -3.20 22.21
CA GLU A 244 9.66 -4.33 22.95
C GLU A 244 8.70 -5.55 23.04
N LEU A 245 7.39 -5.32 22.96
CA LEU A 245 6.39 -6.38 22.90
C LEU A 245 6.39 -7.10 21.54
N LEU A 246 6.53 -6.36 20.45
CA LEU A 246 6.62 -6.89 19.09
C LEU A 246 7.92 -7.66 18.87
N GLU A 247 9.05 -7.15 19.36
CA GLU A 247 10.34 -7.83 19.32
C GLU A 247 10.29 -9.17 20.08
N ARG A 248 9.68 -9.18 21.28
CA ARG A 248 9.55 -10.40 22.08
C ARG A 248 8.66 -11.45 21.44
N VAL A 249 7.58 -11.04 20.78
CA VAL A 249 6.59 -11.95 20.19
C VAL A 249 6.99 -12.45 18.80
N PHE A 250 7.56 -11.59 17.96
CA PHE A 250 7.84 -11.87 16.55
C PHE A 250 9.34 -11.95 16.23
N GLY A 251 10.23 -11.47 17.11
CA GLY A 251 11.69 -11.55 16.95
C GLY A 251 12.32 -12.85 17.47
N GLY A 252 11.57 -13.70 18.17
CA GLY A 252 12.03 -14.97 18.74
C GLY A 252 12.17 -16.13 17.74
N GLY A 253 12.72 -15.87 16.55
CA GLY A 253 13.08 -16.90 15.58
C GLY A 253 14.60 -17.09 15.52
N GLU A 254 15.14 -17.97 16.37
CA GLU A 254 16.47 -18.58 16.21
C GLU A 254 16.36 -20.11 16.24
#